data_AF-A0A2K3K1B8-F1
#
_entry.id   AF-A0A2K3K1B8-F1
#
_cell.length_a   1.000
_cell.length_b   1.000
_cell.length_c   1.000
_cell.angle_alpha   90.00
_cell.angle_beta   90.00
_cell.angle_gamma   90.00
#
_symmetry.space_group_name_H-M   'P 1'
#
loop_
_entity.id
_entity.type
_entity.pdbx_description
1 polymer ?
#
loop_
_entity_poly.entity_id
_entity_poly.type
_entity_poly.pdbx_seq_one_letter_code
_entity_poly.pdbx_strand_id
1 'polypeptide(L)'
;WRPDPDAGYTVDGGYQILTHQSYVALHDAENLIWHPQVPLKVSIFAWRLLRDRLPTGANLVTRGVLSSTVDSCVFGCGVAESAHHLFLSCSIAGSLWDLGRAWVGISPMDFTPLRDHFVQFTASAGVSRAR
;
A
#
# COMPACT_ATOMS: atom_id res chain seq x y z
N TRP A 1 -4.34 22.28 -14.61
CA TRP A 1 -4.17 23.38 -13.64
C TRP A 1 -5.06 24.53 -14.05
N ARG A 2 -6.19 24.74 -13.38
CA ARG A 2 -7.02 25.94 -13.56
C ARG A 2 -6.97 26.70 -12.23
N PRO A 3 -6.33 27.88 -12.17
CA PRO A 3 -6.39 28.70 -10.97
C PRO A 3 -7.81 29.19 -10.76
N ASP A 4 -8.18 29.37 -9.49
CA ASP A 4 -9.39 30.09 -9.10
C ASP A 4 -9.30 31.52 -9.70
N PRO A 5 -10.30 31.97 -10.47
CA PRO A 5 -10.22 33.25 -11.17
C PRO A 5 -10.16 34.45 -10.21
N ASP A 6 -10.55 34.31 -8.95
CA ASP A 6 -10.63 35.42 -7.99
C ASP A 6 -9.48 35.41 -6.94
N ALA A 7 -8.99 34.24 -6.54
CA ALA A 7 -8.00 34.11 -5.46
C ALA A 7 -6.56 33.78 -5.94
N GLY A 8 -6.38 33.45 -7.22
CA GLY A 8 -5.08 33.03 -7.76
C GLY A 8 -4.61 31.66 -7.24
N TYR A 9 -3.33 31.33 -7.46
CA TYR A 9 -2.73 30.09 -6.96
C TYR A 9 -2.15 30.30 -5.56
N THR A 10 -2.68 29.61 -4.56
CA THR A 10 -2.07 29.53 -3.23
C THR A 10 -1.36 28.19 -3.06
N VAL A 11 -0.16 28.23 -2.48
CA VAL A 11 0.61 27.03 -2.13
C VAL A 11 -0.21 26.15 -1.17
N ASP A 12 -0.96 26.76 -0.25
CA ASP A 12 -1.85 26.07 0.69
C ASP A 12 -3.00 25.34 -0.03
N GLY A 13 -3.71 26.00 -0.97
CA GLY A 13 -4.76 25.36 -1.74
C GLY A 13 -4.24 24.23 -2.64
N GLY A 14 -3.07 24.43 -3.28
CA GLY A 14 -2.39 23.38 -4.04
C GLY A 14 -1.98 22.20 -3.17
N TYR A 15 -1.44 22.46 -1.98
CA TYR A 15 -1.07 21.43 -1.02
C TYR A 15 -2.30 20.67 -0.52
N GLN A 16 -3.38 21.36 -0.18
CA GLN A 16 -4.64 20.76 0.25
C GLN A 16 -5.23 19.87 -0.84
N ILE A 17 -5.30 20.30 -2.09
CA ILE A 17 -5.84 19.46 -3.19
C ILE A 17 -5.01 18.17 -3.36
N LEU A 18 -3.67 18.28 -3.29
CA LEU A 18 -2.77 17.13 -3.43
C LEU A 18 -2.84 16.17 -2.22
N THR A 19 -3.13 16.69 -1.03
CA THR A 19 -3.12 15.91 0.21
C THR A 19 -4.50 15.41 0.64
N HIS A 20 -5.58 16.11 0.30
CA HIS A 20 -6.96 15.80 0.71
C HIS A 20 -7.40 14.41 0.23
N GLN A 21 -7.10 14.05 -1.02
CA GLN A 21 -7.45 12.74 -1.57
C GLN A 21 -6.63 11.59 -0.94
N SER A 22 -5.43 11.90 -0.44
CA SER A 22 -4.56 10.93 0.24
C SER A 22 -4.86 10.78 1.73
N TYR A 23 -5.47 11.81 2.35
CA TYR A 23 -5.72 11.88 3.79
C TYR A 23 -6.96 11.08 4.21
N VAL A 24 -8.06 11.20 3.45
CA VAL A 24 -9.35 10.55 3.79
C VAL A 24 -9.27 9.01 3.75
N ALA A 25 -8.43 8.43 2.89
CA ALA A 25 -8.35 6.97 2.72
C ALA A 25 -7.47 6.24 3.76
N LEU A 26 -6.63 6.97 4.51
CA LEU A 26 -5.58 6.38 5.37
C LEU A 26 -5.80 6.60 6.87
N HIS A 27 -6.72 7.46 7.28
CA HIS A 27 -6.88 7.88 8.68
C HIS A 27 -7.02 6.70 9.66
N ASP A 28 -7.76 5.65 9.28
CA ASP A 28 -7.93 4.45 10.13
C ASP A 28 -6.65 3.59 10.24
N ALA A 29 -5.78 3.64 9.22
CA ALA A 29 -4.54 2.87 9.19
C ALA A 29 -3.35 3.62 9.83
N GLU A 30 -3.41 4.95 9.99
CA GLU A 30 -2.30 5.77 10.50
C GLU A 30 -1.88 5.35 11.92
N ASN A 31 -2.85 5.09 12.80
CA ASN A 31 -2.58 4.66 14.18
C ASN A 31 -1.89 3.28 14.25
N LEU A 32 -2.17 2.42 13.28
CA LEU A 32 -1.57 1.09 13.17
C LEU A 32 -0.17 1.13 12.56
N ILE A 33 0.04 1.98 11.55
CA ILE A 33 1.33 2.15 10.88
C ILE A 33 2.38 2.69 11.87
N TRP A 34 2.03 3.70 12.65
CA TRP A 34 2.97 4.43 13.51
C TRP A 34 2.96 3.96 14.97
N HIS A 35 2.43 2.76 15.23
CA HIS A 35 2.38 2.21 16.58
C HIS A 35 3.79 2.03 17.18
N PRO A 36 4.06 2.41 18.44
CA PRO A 36 5.42 2.38 19.03
C PRO A 36 6.10 1.01 19.04
N GLN A 37 5.33 -0.08 19.04
CA GLN A 37 5.84 -1.44 19.01
C GLN A 37 6.23 -1.92 17.60
N VAL A 38 5.85 -1.17 16.55
CA VAL A 38 6.18 -1.51 15.17
C VAL A 38 7.54 -0.88 14.84
N PRO A 39 8.54 -1.67 14.39
CA PRO A 39 9.82 -1.11 13.98
C PRO A 39 9.63 -0.10 12.84
N LEU A 40 10.32 1.04 12.91
CA LEU A 40 10.16 2.16 11.97
C LEU A 40 10.27 1.74 10.49
N LYS A 41 11.14 0.78 10.17
CA LYS A 41 11.26 0.23 8.81
C LYS A 41 9.96 -0.40 8.28
N VAL A 42 9.21 -1.07 9.16
CA VAL A 42 7.92 -1.69 8.83
C VAL A 42 6.85 -0.61 8.64
N SER A 43 6.84 0.41 9.51
CA SER A 43 5.94 1.56 9.39
C SER A 43 6.15 2.30 8.07
N ILE A 44 7.41 2.62 7.72
CA ILE A 44 7.74 3.27 6.45
C ILE A 44 7.31 2.42 5.26
N PHE A 45 7.52 1.10 5.33
CA PHE A 45 7.09 0.19 4.29
C PHE A 45 5.56 0.19 4.12
N ALA A 46 4.80 0.03 5.21
CA ALA A 46 3.34 0.04 5.18
C ALA A 46 2.78 1.37 4.66
N TRP A 47 3.35 2.49 5.10
CA TRP A 47 2.98 3.83 4.61
C TRP A 47 3.23 3.99 3.10
N ARG A 48 4.36 3.48 2.59
CA ARG A 48 4.64 3.49 1.15
C ARG A 48 3.72 2.56 0.38
N LEU A 49 3.42 1.39 0.93
CA LEU A 49 2.52 0.40 0.33
C LEU A 49 1.10 0.97 0.16
N LEU A 50 0.53 1.53 1.22
CA LEU A 50 -0.84 2.06 1.21
C LEU A 50 -1.01 3.30 0.33
N ARG A 51 0.09 3.99 0.01
CA ARG A 51 0.10 5.14 -0.92
C ARG A 51 0.49 4.77 -2.34
N ASP A 52 0.65 3.49 -2.63
CA ASP A 52 1.19 2.99 -3.91
C ASP A 52 2.49 3.68 -4.33
N ARG A 53 3.42 3.83 -3.36
CA ARG A 53 4.71 4.51 -3.56
C ARG A 53 5.91 3.56 -3.54
N LEU A 54 5.65 2.25 -3.51
CA LEU A 54 6.70 1.25 -3.64
C LEU A 54 7.33 1.29 -5.03
N PRO A 55 8.61 0.93 -5.17
CA PRO A 55 9.31 0.90 -6.45
C PRO A 55 8.90 -0.34 -7.27
N THR A 56 7.61 -0.51 -7.53
CA THR A 56 7.08 -1.58 -8.38
C THR A 56 7.31 -1.27 -9.85
N GLY A 57 7.34 -2.29 -10.71
CA GLY A 57 7.43 -2.12 -12.17
C GLY A 57 6.46 -1.06 -12.71
N ALA A 58 5.18 -1.12 -12.35
CA ALA A 58 4.16 -0.14 -12.77
C ALA A 58 4.49 1.30 -12.29
N ASN A 59 4.96 1.46 -11.05
CA ASN A 59 5.33 2.78 -10.51
C ASN A 59 6.61 3.33 -11.15
N LEU A 60 7.56 2.46 -11.48
CA LEU A 60 8.80 2.85 -12.14
C LEU A 60 8.55 3.26 -13.61
N VAL A 61 7.65 2.56 -14.32
CA VAL A 61 7.21 2.99 -15.66
C VAL A 61 6.49 4.33 -15.61
N THR A 62 5.56 4.51 -14.65
CA THR A 62 4.85 5.79 -14.46
C THR A 62 5.80 6.96 -14.18
N ARG A 63 6.93 6.69 -13.51
CA ARG A 63 7.98 7.69 -13.23
C ARG A 63 9.01 7.85 -14.36
N GLY A 64 8.88 7.10 -15.45
CA GLY A 64 9.82 7.14 -16.58
C GLY A 64 11.21 6.54 -16.27
N VAL A 65 11.32 5.74 -15.20
CA VAL A 65 12.57 5.05 -14.83
C VAL A 65 12.75 3.77 -15.65
N LEU A 66 11.65 3.05 -15.92
CA LEU A 66 11.63 1.86 -16.76
C LEU A 66 10.83 2.09 -18.04
N SER A 67 11.21 1.38 -19.11
CA SER A 67 10.39 1.26 -20.31
C SER A 67 9.16 0.40 -20.03
N SER A 68 8.04 0.68 -20.69
CA SER A 68 6.76 -0.06 -20.55
C SER A 68 6.84 -1.54 -20.95
N THR A 69 7.97 -1.98 -21.49
CA THR A 69 8.23 -3.37 -21.88
C THR A 69 8.78 -4.24 -20.74
N VAL A 70 9.06 -3.66 -19.56
CA VAL A 70 9.76 -4.31 -18.44
C VAL A 70 8.95 -4.27 -17.15
N ASP A 71 7.64 -4.01 -17.21
CA ASP A 71 6.79 -3.94 -16.02
C ASP A 71 6.29 -5.30 -15.54
N SER A 72 6.81 -6.42 -16.05
CA SER A 72 6.36 -7.74 -15.66
C SER A 72 6.74 -8.09 -14.22
N CYS A 73 5.87 -8.85 -13.56
CA CYS A 73 6.04 -9.32 -12.19
C CYS A 73 7.38 -10.04 -12.02
N VAL A 74 8.13 -9.69 -10.97
CA VAL A 74 9.40 -10.33 -10.60
C VAL A 74 9.32 -11.85 -10.45
N PHE A 75 8.14 -12.39 -10.10
CA PHE A 75 7.92 -13.82 -9.96
C PHE A 75 7.69 -14.53 -11.30
N GLY A 76 7.65 -13.80 -12.42
CA GLY A 76 7.53 -14.37 -13.76
C GLY A 76 6.12 -14.85 -14.12
N CYS A 77 5.07 -14.43 -13.41
CA CYS A 77 3.70 -14.86 -13.70
C CYS A 77 3.03 -14.12 -14.88
N GLY A 78 3.76 -13.26 -15.60
CA GLY A 78 3.31 -12.62 -16.84
C GLY A 78 2.34 -11.44 -16.68
N VAL A 79 2.05 -11.00 -15.45
CA VAL A 79 1.19 -9.84 -15.16
C VAL A 79 2.05 -8.64 -14.78
N ALA A 80 1.57 -7.42 -15.03
CA ALA A 80 2.25 -6.19 -14.62
C ALA A 80 2.45 -6.11 -13.09
N GLU A 81 3.64 -5.72 -12.68
CA GLU A 81 4.06 -5.61 -11.30
C GLU A 81 3.46 -4.36 -10.64
N SER A 82 2.38 -4.56 -9.91
CA SER A 82 1.77 -3.55 -9.03
C SER A 82 1.81 -4.02 -7.58
N ALA A 83 1.65 -3.08 -6.63
CA ALA A 83 1.53 -3.44 -5.22
C ALA A 83 0.35 -4.40 -4.97
N HIS A 84 -0.81 -4.12 -5.59
CA HIS A 84 -1.96 -5.02 -5.53
C HIS A 84 -1.62 -6.42 -6.04
N HIS A 85 -0.91 -6.51 -7.17
CA HIS A 85 -0.51 -7.80 -7.71
C HIS A 85 0.44 -8.55 -6.79
N LEU A 86 1.53 -7.91 -6.35
CA LEU A 86 2.54 -8.54 -5.50
C LEU A 86 2.00 -9.04 -4.16
N PHE A 87 1.09 -8.29 -3.53
CA PHE A 87 0.62 -8.61 -2.19
C PHE A 87 -0.71 -9.35 -2.13
N LEU A 88 -1.56 -9.25 -3.16
CA LEU A 88 -2.92 -9.81 -3.11
C LEU A 88 -3.23 -10.81 -4.23
N SER A 89 -2.83 -10.57 -5.49
CA SER A 89 -3.34 -11.36 -6.63
C SER A 89 -2.32 -12.22 -7.37
N CYS A 90 -1.03 -12.09 -7.07
CA CYS A 90 -0.01 -12.95 -7.66
C CYS A 90 -0.16 -14.37 -7.15
N SER A 91 -0.36 -15.33 -8.05
CA SER A 91 -0.51 -16.74 -7.70
C SER A 91 0.71 -17.30 -6.97
N ILE A 92 1.91 -16.92 -7.43
CA ILE A 92 3.18 -17.38 -6.84
C ILE A 92 3.39 -16.78 -5.45
N ALA A 93 3.22 -15.45 -5.31
CA ALA A 93 3.33 -14.80 -4.01
C ALA A 93 2.23 -15.26 -3.04
N GLY A 94 1.01 -15.46 -3.54
CA GLY A 94 -0.12 -15.99 -2.78
C GLY A 94 0.19 -17.35 -2.14
N SER A 95 0.74 -18.29 -2.91
CA SER A 95 1.16 -19.60 -2.38
C SER A 95 2.22 -19.49 -1.28
N LEU A 96 3.16 -18.53 -1.39
CA LEU A 96 4.14 -18.27 -0.33
C LEU A 96 3.47 -17.70 0.93
N TRP A 97 2.49 -16.81 0.77
CA TRP A 97 1.72 -16.28 1.89
C TRP A 97 0.89 -17.36 2.58
N ASP A 98 0.30 -18.29 1.84
CA ASP A 98 -0.42 -19.44 2.39
C ASP A 98 0.50 -20.31 3.26
N LEU A 99 1.71 -20.59 2.77
CA LEU A 99 2.70 -21.35 3.52
C LEU A 99 3.10 -20.63 4.82
N GLY A 100 3.35 -19.32 4.73
CA GLY A 100 3.69 -18.49 5.90
C GLY A 100 2.55 -18.44 6.91
N ARG A 101 1.31 -18.26 6.45
CA ARG A 101 0.10 -18.28 7.31
C ARG A 101 -0.07 -19.62 8.02
N ALA A 102 0.09 -20.72 7.30
CA ALA A 102 0.02 -22.07 7.88
C ALA A 102 1.09 -22.26 8.97
N TRP A 103 2.30 -21.74 8.77
CA TRP A 103 3.38 -21.82 9.74
C TRP A 103 3.10 -21.02 11.03
N VAL A 104 2.48 -19.85 10.91
CA VAL A 104 2.13 -18.98 12.07
C VAL A 104 0.77 -19.33 12.68
N GLY A 105 0.00 -20.24 12.07
CA GLY A 105 -1.33 -20.64 12.53
C GLY A 105 -2.41 -19.57 12.28
N ILE A 106 -2.22 -18.73 11.26
CA ILE A 106 -3.19 -17.68 10.88
C ILE A 106 -4.13 -18.26 9.80
N SER A 107 -5.45 -18.15 10.01
CA SER A 107 -6.43 -18.57 9.00
C SER A 107 -6.37 -17.65 7.76
N PRO A 108 -6.56 -18.18 6.54
CA PRO A 108 -6.74 -17.35 5.36
C PRO A 108 -7.91 -16.40 5.56
N MET A 109 -7.75 -15.13 5.17
CA MET A 109 -8.84 -14.14 5.13
C MET A 109 -9.17 -13.81 3.68
N ASP A 110 -10.46 -13.68 3.39
CA ASP A 110 -10.97 -13.42 2.05
C ASP A 110 -10.51 -12.08 1.50
N PHE A 111 -10.34 -12.04 0.17
CA PHE A 111 -9.82 -10.92 -0.60
C PHE A 111 -10.60 -9.64 -0.37
N THR A 112 -10.01 -8.73 0.40
CA THR A 112 -10.46 -7.35 0.57
C THR A 112 -9.42 -6.40 -0.02
N PRO A 113 -9.78 -5.14 -0.35
CA PRO A 113 -8.82 -4.12 -0.80
C PRO A 113 -7.59 -4.06 0.11
N LEU A 114 -6.42 -3.71 -0.42
CA LEU A 114 -5.13 -3.69 0.30
C LEU A 114 -5.18 -2.99 1.68
N ARG A 115 -5.98 -1.93 1.77
CA ARG A 115 -6.27 -1.22 3.03
C ARG A 115 -7.01 -2.11 4.03
N ASP A 116 -8.08 -2.75 3.59
CA ASP A 116 -8.94 -3.57 4.43
C ASP A 116 -8.21 -4.84 4.87
N HIS A 117 -7.38 -5.43 3.99
CA HIS A 117 -6.46 -6.52 4.36
C HIS A 117 -5.46 -6.07 5.43
N PHE A 118 -4.89 -4.87 5.33
CA PHE A 118 -3.97 -4.33 6.35
C PHE A 118 -4.66 -4.17 7.70
N VAL A 119 -5.86 -3.57 7.72
CA VAL A 119 -6.64 -3.39 8.95
C VAL A 119 -7.03 -4.76 9.56
N GLN A 120 -7.51 -5.70 8.75
CA GLN A 120 -7.87 -7.05 9.21
C GLN A 120 -6.66 -7.81 9.78
N PHE A 121 -5.53 -7.80 9.07
CA PHE A 121 -4.30 -8.44 9.53
C PHE A 121 -3.86 -7.92 10.90
N THR A 122 -3.88 -6.59 11.10
CA THR A 122 -3.50 -6.00 12.39
C THR A 122 -4.48 -6.34 13.52
N ALA A 123 -5.78 -6.43 13.24
CA ALA A 123 -6.78 -6.85 14.21
C ALA A 123 -6.58 -8.32 14.65
N SER A 124 -6.25 -9.20 13.70
CA SER A 124 -6.04 -10.63 13.96
C SER A 124 -4.69 -10.96 14.60
N ALA A 125 -3.67 -10.13 14.39
CA ALA A 125 -2.38 -10.25 15.04
C ALA A 125 -2.39 -9.86 16.53
N GLY A 126 -3.55 -9.50 17.09
CA GLY A 126 -3.71 -9.26 18.53
C GLY A 126 -3.15 -7.92 19.02
N VAL A 127 -2.80 -7.00 18.12
CA VAL A 127 -2.25 -5.67 18.47
C VAL A 127 -3.24 -4.82 19.29
N SER A 128 -4.54 -5.17 19.25
CA SER A 128 -5.57 -4.57 20.11
C SER A 128 -5.43 -4.88 21.61
N ARG A 129 -4.59 -5.86 22.01
CA ARG A 129 -4.38 -6.21 23.42
C ARG A 129 -3.31 -5.38 24.14
N ALA A 130 -2.64 -4.46 23.45
CA ALA A 130 -1.66 -3.55 24.05
C ALA A 130 -2.25 -2.13 24.13
N ARG A 131 -3.29 -1.96 24.97
CA ARG A 131 -3.73 -0.64 25.43
C ARG A 131 -3.56 -0.55 26.94
#